data_AF-A0A5C5UJY9-F1
#
_entry.id   AF-A0A5C5UJY9-F1
#
_cell.length_a   1.000
_cell.length_b   1.000
_cell.length_c   1.000
_cell.angle_alpha   90.00
_cell.angle_beta   90.00
_cell.angle_gamma   90.00
#
_symmetry.space_group_name_H-M   'P 1'
#
loop_
_entity.id
_entity.type
_entity.pdbx_description
1 polymer ?
#
loop_
_entity_poly.entity_id
_entity_poly.type
_entity_poly.pdbx_seq_one_letter_code
_entity_poly.pdbx_strand_id
1 'polypeptide(L)'
;MKKTSFLLSGILLLAACSGEQPEDGQSEEMEQEPEAGMKAEAVEIDFVAANDDSVPAGNIVKAEGVASPITGTEIGDEFLLTTQESEGQGTYIVSNNSSVEVQHGQELTVYGSCDGKTESGSPKITAAIIER
;
A
#
# COMPACT_ATOMS: atom_id res chain seq x y z
N MET A 1 27.93 43.51 -45.60
CA MET A 1 27.39 42.18 -45.22
C MET A 1 25.87 42.30 -45.19
N LYS A 2 25.17 41.52 -46.02
CA LYS A 2 23.70 41.47 -46.18
C LYS A 2 23.12 40.39 -45.26
N LYS A 3 22.10 40.72 -44.44
CA LYS A 3 21.10 39.78 -43.87
C LYS A 3 19.82 40.57 -43.57
N THR A 4 18.92 40.75 -44.54
CA THR A 4 17.61 40.05 -44.69
C THR A 4 16.79 40.00 -43.40
N SER A 5 15.87 40.97 -43.25
CA SER A 5 14.73 40.90 -42.34
C SER A 5 13.48 40.64 -43.20
N PHE A 6 12.84 39.48 -42.99
CA PHE A 6 11.67 39.04 -43.74
C PHE A 6 10.46 39.01 -42.80
N LEU A 7 9.52 39.91 -43.12
CA LEU A 7 8.06 39.79 -43.09
C LEU A 7 7.37 38.96 -41.99
N LEU A 8 6.67 39.72 -41.15
CA LEU A 8 5.45 39.40 -40.43
C LEU A 8 4.38 38.83 -41.39
N SER A 9 3.81 37.67 -41.09
CA SER A 9 2.52 37.24 -41.65
C SER A 9 1.78 36.43 -40.59
N GLY A 10 0.65 36.98 -40.15
CA GLY A 10 -0.26 36.34 -39.21
C GLY A 10 -1.10 35.27 -39.89
N ILE A 11 -1.45 34.25 -39.10
CA ILE A 11 -2.58 33.38 -39.39
C ILE A 11 -3.44 33.39 -38.12
N LEU A 12 -4.51 34.19 -38.19
CA LEU A 12 -5.67 34.07 -37.33
C LEU A 12 -6.59 33.05 -38.03
N LEU A 13 -6.80 31.88 -37.44
CA LEU A 13 -7.85 30.95 -37.86
C LEU A 13 -8.72 30.62 -36.65
N LEU A 14 -9.98 31.05 -36.77
CA LEU A 14 -11.13 30.73 -35.94
C LEU A 14 -11.47 29.24 -36.04
N ALA A 15 -11.85 28.63 -34.92
CA ALA A 15 -12.92 27.64 -34.89
C ALA A 15 -13.46 27.52 -33.46
N ALA A 16 -14.66 28.05 -33.26
CA ALA A 16 -15.52 27.71 -32.14
C ALA A 16 -16.10 26.31 -32.40
N CYS A 17 -15.91 25.38 -31.47
CA CYS A 17 -16.72 24.17 -31.35
C CYS A 17 -17.22 24.08 -29.92
N SER A 18 -18.53 24.29 -29.80
CA SER A 18 -19.37 23.77 -28.74
C SER A 18 -19.05 22.29 -28.50
N GLY A 19 -18.89 21.92 -27.24
CA GLY A 19 -18.73 20.55 -26.80
C GLY A 19 -18.70 20.51 -25.28
N GLU A 20 -19.87 20.29 -24.68
CA GLU A 20 -19.94 19.65 -23.37
C GLU A 20 -19.25 18.28 -23.50
N GLN A 21 -18.22 18.02 -22.70
CA GLN A 21 -17.80 16.65 -22.42
C GLN A 21 -17.34 16.58 -20.96
N PRO A 22 -17.86 15.62 -20.18
CA PRO A 22 -17.53 15.43 -18.78
C PRO A 22 -16.13 14.82 -18.69
N GLU A 23 -15.29 15.36 -17.82
CA GLU A 23 -14.09 14.64 -17.37
C GLU A 23 -14.57 13.66 -16.30
N ASP A 24 -14.97 12.50 -16.82
CA ASP A 24 -15.31 11.28 -16.12
C ASP A 24 -14.06 10.70 -15.44
N GLY A 25 -14.29 9.88 -14.42
CA GLY A 25 -13.29 9.33 -13.52
C GLY A 25 -12.16 8.58 -14.24
N GLN A 26 -10.93 8.83 -13.78
CA GLN A 26 -9.78 8.05 -14.19
C GLN A 26 -8.75 8.01 -13.04
N SER A 27 -9.04 7.22 -12.02
CA SER A 27 -8.07 6.88 -10.97
C SER A 27 -8.41 5.61 -10.19
N GLU A 28 -9.10 4.64 -10.81
CA GLU A 28 -9.40 3.36 -10.13
C GLU A 28 -8.76 2.15 -10.83
N GLU A 29 -8.51 2.18 -12.14
CA GLU A 29 -7.99 1.00 -12.86
C GLU A 29 -6.47 0.78 -12.75
N MET A 30 -5.67 1.82 -12.44
CA MET A 30 -4.20 1.72 -12.40
C MET A 30 -3.66 1.16 -11.07
N GLU A 31 -4.41 1.32 -9.98
CA GLU A 31 -4.02 0.84 -8.64
C GLU A 31 -4.43 -0.63 -8.41
N GLN A 32 -5.40 -1.15 -9.18
CA GLN A 32 -5.93 -2.50 -8.99
C GLN A 32 -4.99 -3.62 -9.46
N GLU A 33 -4.27 -3.44 -10.57
CA GLU A 33 -3.32 -4.42 -11.10
C GLU A 33 -2.16 -4.76 -10.13
N PRO A 34 -1.45 -3.78 -9.51
CA PRO A 34 -0.38 -4.08 -8.56
C PRO A 34 -0.89 -4.67 -7.24
N GLU A 35 -2.07 -4.25 -6.76
CA GLU A 35 -2.67 -4.84 -5.56
C GLU A 35 -3.09 -6.29 -5.77
N ALA A 36 -3.70 -6.60 -6.91
CA ALA A 36 -4.10 -7.96 -7.27
C ALA A 36 -2.89 -8.91 -7.34
N GLY A 37 -1.76 -8.44 -7.88
CA GLY A 37 -0.51 -9.18 -7.90
C GLY A 37 0.00 -9.51 -6.48
N MET A 38 0.06 -8.51 -5.60
CA MET A 38 0.53 -8.70 -4.22
C MET A 38 -0.35 -9.69 -3.44
N LYS A 39 -1.68 -9.57 -3.56
CA LYS A 39 -2.63 -10.49 -2.89
C LYS A 39 -2.49 -11.92 -3.41
N ALA A 40 -2.22 -12.11 -4.70
CA ALA A 40 -2.04 -13.43 -5.30
C ALA A 40 -0.71 -14.11 -4.90
N GLU A 41 0.34 -13.31 -4.67
CA GLU A 41 1.66 -13.80 -4.27
C GLU A 41 1.80 -13.99 -2.75
N ALA A 42 0.94 -13.34 -1.96
CA ALA A 42 1.01 -13.36 -0.52
C ALA A 42 0.80 -14.77 0.06
N VAL A 43 1.73 -15.17 0.93
CA VAL A 43 1.63 -16.41 1.71
C VAL A 43 1.17 -16.08 3.12
N GLU A 44 0.24 -16.87 3.66
CA GLU A 44 -0.17 -16.74 5.06
C GLU A 44 1.05 -16.91 5.98
N ILE A 45 1.32 -15.91 6.82
CA ILE A 45 2.46 -15.91 7.72
C ILE A 45 2.11 -16.66 9.01
N ASP A 46 3.06 -17.47 9.48
CA ASP A 46 3.02 -18.15 10.76
C ASP A 46 3.98 -17.44 11.73
N PHE A 47 3.52 -17.20 12.96
CA PHE A 47 4.25 -16.41 13.93
C PHE A 47 5.50 -17.13 14.41
N VAL A 48 5.44 -18.45 14.57
CA VAL A 48 6.60 -19.24 15.00
C VAL A 48 7.68 -19.19 13.92
N ALA A 49 7.31 -19.35 12.65
CA ALA A 49 8.22 -19.24 11.50
C ALA A 49 8.78 -17.82 11.30
N ALA A 50 7.98 -16.78 11.59
CA ALA A 50 8.47 -15.41 11.55
C ALA A 50 9.43 -15.15 12.74
N ASN A 51 9.13 -15.71 13.89
CA ASN A 51 9.89 -15.53 15.12
C ASN A 51 11.15 -16.42 15.21
N ASP A 52 11.30 -17.44 14.37
CA ASP A 52 12.52 -18.25 14.26
C ASP A 52 13.39 -17.88 13.04
N ASP A 53 13.04 -16.80 12.34
CA ASP A 53 13.69 -16.31 11.11
C ASP A 53 13.59 -17.27 9.90
N SER A 54 12.64 -18.21 9.90
CA SER A 54 12.35 -19.09 8.77
C SER A 54 11.60 -18.40 7.64
N VAL A 55 10.97 -17.25 7.90
CA VAL A 55 10.36 -16.39 6.87
C VAL A 55 11.39 -15.34 6.41
N PRO A 56 11.91 -15.42 5.16
CA PRO A 56 12.87 -14.46 4.65
C PRO A 56 12.31 -13.04 4.60
N ALA A 57 13.14 -12.05 4.93
CA ALA A 57 12.80 -10.65 4.71
C ALA A 57 12.55 -10.37 3.22
N GLY A 58 11.55 -9.54 2.93
CA GLY A 58 11.07 -9.22 1.59
C GLY A 58 10.02 -10.19 1.03
N ASN A 59 9.76 -11.33 1.68
CA ASN A 59 8.65 -12.19 1.27
C ASN A 59 7.31 -11.46 1.41
N ILE A 60 6.45 -11.62 0.41
CA ILE A 60 5.09 -11.10 0.44
C ILE A 60 4.24 -12.02 1.31
N VAL A 61 3.58 -11.44 2.30
CA VAL A 61 2.85 -12.16 3.34
C VAL A 61 1.44 -11.61 3.53
N LYS A 62 0.58 -12.49 4.04
CA LYS A 62 -0.78 -12.18 4.49
C LYS A 62 -0.93 -12.53 5.97
N ALA A 63 -1.55 -11.65 6.75
CA ALA A 63 -1.91 -11.93 8.15
C ALA A 63 -3.33 -11.43 8.46
N GLU A 64 -4.11 -12.20 9.21
CA GLU A 64 -5.46 -11.83 9.65
C GLU A 64 -5.51 -11.77 11.19
N GLY A 65 -6.01 -10.65 11.73
CA GLY A 65 -6.00 -10.49 13.18
C GLY A 65 -6.66 -9.22 13.68
N VAL A 66 -6.57 -9.01 15.00
CA VAL A 66 -7.13 -7.85 15.69
C VAL A 66 -6.05 -6.80 15.90
N ALA A 67 -6.32 -5.57 15.46
CA ALA A 67 -5.39 -4.47 15.52
C ALA A 67 -5.41 -3.72 16.86
N SER A 68 -4.23 -3.24 17.28
CA SER A 68 -4.08 -2.30 18.39
C SER A 68 -3.01 -1.24 18.06
N PRO A 69 -3.40 0.01 17.77
CA PRO A 69 -2.50 1.13 17.49
C PRO A 69 -1.37 1.32 18.52
N ILE A 70 -0.17 1.68 18.05
CA ILE A 70 1.01 1.98 18.88
C ILE A 70 1.38 3.46 18.79
N THR A 71 1.64 3.98 17.59
CA THR A 71 2.12 5.36 17.40
C THR A 71 1.02 6.33 16.97
N GLY A 72 -0.02 5.81 16.33
CA GLY A 72 -1.16 6.54 15.78
C GLY A 72 -2.02 5.60 14.93
N THR A 73 -2.87 6.16 14.08
CA THR A 73 -3.87 5.38 13.33
C THR A 73 -3.74 5.54 11.82
N GLU A 74 -2.84 6.39 11.33
CA GLU A 74 -2.79 6.81 9.93
C GLU A 74 -1.65 6.10 9.17
N ILE A 75 -1.41 6.51 7.92
CA ILE A 75 -0.25 6.08 7.15
C ILE A 75 1.06 6.51 7.84
N GLY A 76 2.05 5.64 7.85
CA GLY A 76 3.33 5.82 8.52
C GLY A 76 3.33 5.42 10.00
N ASP A 77 2.17 5.15 10.60
CA ASP A 77 2.07 4.67 11.97
C ASP A 77 2.27 3.16 12.09
N GLU A 78 2.52 2.71 13.33
CA GLU A 78 2.64 1.30 13.68
C GLU A 78 1.48 0.84 14.58
N PHE A 79 1.10 -0.43 14.42
CA PHE A 79 0.12 -1.11 15.28
C PHE A 79 0.53 -2.57 15.55
N LEU A 80 0.01 -3.15 16.63
CA LEU A 80 0.08 -4.59 16.87
C LEU A 80 -1.05 -5.28 16.12
N LEU A 81 -0.74 -6.37 15.42
CA LEU A 81 -1.75 -7.27 14.87
C LEU A 81 -1.68 -8.60 15.63
N THR A 82 -2.73 -8.92 16.39
CA THR A 82 -2.85 -10.19 17.10
C THR A 82 -3.61 -11.19 16.26
N THR A 83 -2.95 -12.27 15.85
CA THR A 83 -3.50 -13.31 14.98
C THR A 83 -3.92 -14.54 15.80
N GLN A 84 -4.91 -15.29 15.32
CA GLN A 84 -5.25 -16.60 15.87
C GLN A 84 -4.66 -17.68 14.96
N GLU A 85 -3.67 -18.41 15.47
CA GLU A 85 -2.91 -19.41 14.71
C GLU A 85 -3.07 -20.81 15.33
N SER A 86 -2.56 -21.84 14.66
CA SER A 86 -2.74 -23.24 15.08
C SER A 86 -2.09 -23.55 16.43
N GLU A 87 -1.00 -22.88 16.78
CA GLU A 87 -0.26 -23.11 18.02
C GLU A 87 -0.55 -22.07 19.11
N GLY A 88 -1.48 -21.14 18.88
CA GLY A 88 -1.84 -20.10 19.84
C GLY A 88 -2.12 -18.76 19.18
N GLN A 89 -1.65 -17.68 19.80
CA GLN A 89 -1.77 -16.34 19.25
C GLN A 89 -0.40 -15.86 18.77
N GLY A 90 -0.36 -15.31 17.57
CA GLY A 90 0.78 -14.58 17.04
C GLY A 90 0.61 -13.08 17.30
N THR A 91 1.72 -12.34 17.36
CA THR A 91 1.65 -10.87 17.42
C THR A 91 2.75 -10.25 16.57
N TYR A 92 2.34 -9.43 15.62
CA TYR A 92 3.24 -8.76 14.69
C TYR A 92 3.23 -7.26 14.94
N ILE A 93 4.38 -6.62 14.77
CA ILE A 93 4.45 -5.17 14.59
C ILE A 93 4.15 -4.90 13.12
N VAL A 94 3.12 -4.10 12.84
CA VAL A 94 2.76 -3.73 11.47
C VAL A 94 3.01 -2.26 11.27
N SER A 95 3.83 -1.91 10.28
CA SER A 95 3.97 -0.53 9.79
C SER A 95 2.96 -0.30 8.68
N ASN A 96 2.06 0.67 8.87
CA ASN A 96 0.98 0.97 7.95
C ASN A 96 1.46 1.87 6.80
N ASN A 97 1.69 1.32 5.61
CA ASN A 97 1.91 2.11 4.40
C ASN A 97 0.67 2.20 3.50
N SER A 98 -0.51 1.85 4.03
CA SER A 98 -1.78 2.02 3.35
C SER A 98 -2.48 3.32 3.77
N SER A 99 -3.50 3.74 3.02
CA SER A 99 -4.36 4.87 3.39
C SER A 99 -5.43 4.53 4.43
N VAL A 100 -5.47 3.27 4.92
CA VAL A 100 -6.49 2.80 5.86
C VAL A 100 -6.17 3.28 7.26
N GLU A 101 -7.12 3.98 7.88
CA GLU A 101 -7.08 4.27 9.31
C GLU A 101 -7.35 3.00 10.14
N VAL A 102 -6.43 2.68 11.05
CA VAL A 102 -6.46 1.50 11.91
C VAL A 102 -6.86 1.88 13.33
N GLN A 103 -7.96 1.31 13.82
CA GLN A 103 -8.49 1.55 15.16
C GLN A 103 -8.34 0.31 16.04
N HIS A 104 -8.30 0.53 17.36
CA HIS A 104 -8.21 -0.57 18.33
C HIS A 104 -9.41 -1.51 18.23
N GLY A 105 -9.14 -2.82 18.21
CA GLY A 105 -10.15 -3.86 18.16
C GLY A 105 -10.70 -4.16 16.76
N GLN A 106 -10.19 -3.53 15.71
CA GLN A 106 -10.57 -3.85 14.34
C GLN A 106 -9.98 -5.19 13.91
N GLU A 107 -10.83 -6.06 13.36
CA GLU A 107 -10.37 -7.22 12.59
C GLU A 107 -9.90 -6.73 11.22
N LEU A 108 -8.68 -7.09 10.85
CA LEU A 108 -8.04 -6.67 9.61
C LEU A 108 -7.37 -7.84 8.92
N THR A 109 -7.35 -7.79 7.59
CA THR A 109 -6.43 -8.57 6.76
C THR A 109 -5.33 -7.65 6.26
N VAL A 110 -4.08 -8.01 6.51
CA VAL A 110 -2.90 -7.24 6.13
C VAL A 110 -2.14 -7.99 5.04
N TYR A 111 -1.79 -7.30 3.96
CA TYR A 111 -0.84 -7.77 2.94
C TYR A 111 0.36 -6.83 2.89
N GLY A 112 1.56 -7.41 2.87
CA GLY A 112 2.79 -6.64 2.99
C GLY A 112 4.05 -7.47 2.82
N SER A 113 5.20 -6.87 3.09
CA SER A 113 6.48 -7.58 3.17
C SER A 113 6.81 -7.96 4.61
N CYS A 114 7.38 -9.16 4.80
CA CYS A 114 8.08 -9.48 6.05
C CYS A 114 9.38 -8.67 6.13
N ASP A 115 9.59 -7.92 7.21
CA ASP A 115 10.78 -7.09 7.42
C ASP A 115 11.77 -7.76 8.39
N GLY A 116 11.58 -9.04 8.68
CA GLY A 116 12.31 -9.74 9.74
C GLY A 116 11.81 -9.31 11.11
N LYS A 117 12.71 -8.89 11.99
CA LYS A 117 12.41 -8.54 13.38
C LYS A 117 12.80 -7.13 13.74
N THR A 118 12.05 -6.52 14.66
CA THR A 118 12.40 -5.26 15.32
C THR A 118 13.63 -5.43 16.21
N GLU A 119 14.17 -4.32 16.72
CA GLU A 119 15.26 -4.35 17.72
C GLU A 119 14.91 -5.13 18.98
N SER A 120 13.62 -5.21 19.34
CA SER A 120 13.11 -6.01 20.46
C SER A 120 12.91 -7.49 20.12
N GLY A 121 13.18 -7.89 18.87
CA GLY A 121 13.03 -9.27 18.40
C GLY A 121 11.63 -9.64 17.94
N SER A 122 10.69 -8.69 17.84
CA SER A 122 9.31 -8.96 17.40
C SER A 122 9.23 -9.02 15.88
N PRO A 123 8.53 -9.99 15.27
CA PRO A 123 8.39 -10.03 13.81
C PRO A 123 7.64 -8.80 13.30
N LYS A 124 8.10 -8.25 12.17
CA LYS A 124 7.60 -7.01 11.58
C LYS A 124 7.06 -7.24 10.17
N ILE A 125 5.91 -6.62 9.88
CA ILE A 125 5.31 -6.56 8.53
C ILE A 125 5.24 -5.09 8.12
N THR A 126 5.70 -4.76 6.91
CA THR A 126 5.36 -3.48 6.26
C THR A 126 4.15 -3.69 5.37
N ALA A 127 3.00 -3.20 5.81
CA ALA A 127 1.71 -3.37 5.15
C ALA A 127 1.54 -2.37 4.01
N ALA A 128 1.29 -2.87 2.80
CA ALA A 128 0.91 -2.04 1.66
C ALA A 128 -0.61 -2.00 1.46
N ILE A 129 -1.31 -3.09 1.83
CA ILE A 129 -2.76 -3.23 1.67
C ILE A 129 -3.34 -3.70 3.00
N ILE A 130 -4.43 -3.06 3.42
CA ILE A 130 -5.19 -3.40 4.61
C ILE A 130 -6.67 -3.50 4.23
N GLU A 131 -7.32 -4.61 4.58
CA GLU A 131 -8.75 -4.85 4.36
C GLU A 131 -9.46 -5.06 5.71
N ARG A 132 -10.76 -4.77 5.74
CA ARG A 132 -11.65 -4.89 6.92
C ARG A 132 -12.70 -5.97 6.70
#